data_AF-A0A9J6A3B6-F1
#
_entry.id   AF-A0A9J6A3B6-F1
#
_cell.length_a   1.000
_cell.length_b   1.000
_cell.length_c   1.000
_cell.angle_alpha   90.00
_cell.angle_beta   90.00
_cell.angle_gamma   90.00
#
_symmetry.space_group_name_H-M   'P 1'
#
loop_
_entity.id
_entity.type
_entity.pdbx_description
1 polymer ?
#
loop_
_entity_poly.entity_id
_entity_poly.type
_entity_poly.pdbx_seq_one_letter_code
_entity_poly.pdbx_strand_id
1 'polypeptide(L)'
;MLIGTHSLTIQVTDLKLSVDHLEKERDFYFAKLRDIEILCQTPDLEDVPMAMAVKKILYAADARESALAEAQEVLSHSVDGSKS
;
A
#
# COMPACT_ATOMS: atom_id res chain seq x y z
N MET A 1 -27.19 12.78 35.05
CA MET A 1 -25.79 13.16 34.80
C MET A 1 -24.87 11.93 34.64
N LEU A 2 -24.95 10.92 35.53
CA LEU A 2 -24.11 9.71 35.51
C LEU A 2 -24.31 8.75 34.30
N ILE A 3 -25.52 8.68 33.71
CA ILE A 3 -25.80 7.79 32.56
C ILE A 3 -25.12 8.30 31.28
N GLY A 4 -25.10 9.62 31.06
CA GLY A 4 -24.44 10.23 29.90
C GLY A 4 -22.93 10.03 29.94
N THR A 5 -22.30 10.16 31.11
CA THR A 5 -20.87 9.92 31.27
C THR A 5 -20.51 8.45 31.03
N HIS A 6 -21.37 7.50 31.42
CA HIS A 6 -21.14 6.07 31.15
C HIS A 6 -21.24 5.75 29.64
N SER A 7 -22.24 6.29 28.95
CA SER A 7 -22.39 6.13 27.49
C SER A 7 -21.22 6.73 26.71
N LEU A 8 -20.69 7.88 27.15
CA LEU A 8 -19.50 8.49 26.54
C LEU A 8 -18.25 7.63 26.76
N THR A 9 -18.07 7.06 27.96
CA THR A 9 -16.92 6.17 28.23
C THR A 9 -16.94 4.91 27.36
N ILE A 10 -18.11 4.32 27.10
CA ILE A 10 -18.25 3.17 26.20
C ILE A 10 -17.86 3.58 24.78
N GLN A 11 -18.41 4.66 24.24
CA GLN A 11 -18.08 5.14 22.90
C GLN A 11 -16.58 5.45 22.75
N VAL A 12 -15.94 6.06 23.75
CA VAL A 12 -14.50 6.29 23.75
C VAL A 12 -13.71 4.98 23.74
N THR A 13 -14.19 3.96 24.43
CA THR A 13 -13.55 2.64 24.47
C THR A 13 -13.67 1.93 23.13
N ASP A 14 -14.86 1.94 22.52
CA ASP A 14 -15.10 1.34 21.21
C ASP A 14 -14.30 2.02 20.10
N LEU A 15 -14.18 3.36 20.16
CA LEU A 15 -13.35 4.12 19.25
C LEU A 15 -11.87 3.77 19.41
N LYS A 16 -11.37 3.62 20.64
CA LYS A 16 -9.99 3.19 20.89
C LYS A 16 -9.71 1.80 20.31
N LEU A 17 -10.61 0.84 20.54
CA LEU A 17 -10.47 -0.51 19.97
C LEU A 17 -10.50 -0.49 18.45
N SER A 18 -11.31 0.38 17.85
CA SER A 18 -11.38 0.56 16.40
C SER A 18 -10.08 1.16 15.85
N VAL A 19 -9.51 2.16 16.53
CA VAL A 19 -8.20 2.73 16.18
C VAL A 19 -7.10 1.67 16.30
N ASP A 20 -7.05 0.92 17.39
CA ASP A 20 -6.06 -0.15 17.60
C ASP A 20 -6.14 -1.23 16.50
N HIS A 21 -7.34 -1.52 15.99
CA HIS A 21 -7.52 -2.42 14.86
C HIS A 21 -6.99 -1.82 13.56
N LEU A 22 -7.34 -0.57 13.27
CA LEU A 22 -6.90 0.13 12.07
C LEU A 22 -5.37 0.30 12.04
N GLU A 23 -4.74 0.55 13.18
CA GLU A 23 -3.28 0.62 13.28
C GLU A 23 -2.64 -0.74 12.94
N LYS A 24 -3.20 -1.84 13.43
CA LYS A 24 -2.71 -3.19 13.10
C LYS A 24 -2.88 -3.51 11.62
N GLU A 25 -4.01 -3.16 11.02
CA GLU A 25 -4.25 -3.36 9.58
C GLU A 25 -3.31 -2.50 8.74
N ARG A 26 -3.15 -1.22 9.09
CA ARG A 26 -2.18 -0.31 8.46
C ARG A 26 -0.78 -0.90 8.50
N ASP A 27 -0.32 -1.33 9.67
CA ASP A 27 1.04 -1.86 9.86
C ASP A 27 1.21 -3.19 9.11
N PHE A 28 0.19 -4.03 9.07
CA PHE A 28 0.18 -5.28 8.31
C PHE A 28 0.32 -5.04 6.81
N TYR A 29 -0.45 -4.11 6.23
CA TYR A 29 -0.35 -3.78 4.81
C TYR A 29 0.99 -3.10 4.49
N PHE A 30 1.44 -2.20 5.35
CA PHE A 30 2.73 -1.53 5.17
C PHE A 30 3.90 -2.51 5.19
N ALA A 31 3.92 -3.47 6.13
CA ALA A 31 4.94 -4.50 6.19
C ALA A 31 5.01 -5.33 4.91
N LYS A 32 3.85 -5.73 4.35
CA LYS A 32 3.79 -6.46 3.07
C LYS A 32 4.33 -5.64 1.90
N LEU A 33 3.93 -4.37 1.81
CA LEU A 33 4.41 -3.48 0.75
C LEU A 33 5.92 -3.28 0.87
N ARG A 34 6.45 -3.19 2.08
CA ARG A 34 7.89 -3.09 2.34
C ARG A 34 8.63 -4.37 1.93
N ASP A 35 8.11 -5.55 2.25
CA ASP A 35 8.71 -6.82 1.82
C ASP A 35 8.76 -6.94 0.29
N ILE A 36 7.68 -6.54 -0.39
CA ILE A 36 7.61 -6.50 -1.86
C ILE A 36 8.63 -5.50 -2.43
N GLU A 37 8.77 -4.33 -1.81
CA GLU A 37 9.76 -3.32 -2.20
C GLU A 37 11.19 -3.88 -2.13
N ILE A 38 11.54 -4.51 -1.01
CA ILE A 38 12.87 -5.12 -0.81
C ILE A 38 13.13 -6.16 -1.89
N LEU A 39 12.14 -7.00 -2.20
CA LEU A 39 12.26 -7.99 -3.27
C LEU A 39 12.52 -7.32 -4.64
N CYS A 40 11.81 -6.24 -4.95
CA CYS A 40 11.97 -5.49 -6.21
C CYS A 40 13.28 -4.69 -6.30
N GLN A 41 13.99 -4.51 -5.18
CA GLN A 41 15.32 -3.87 -5.10
C GLN A 41 16.47 -4.88 -5.21
N THR A 42 16.18 -6.18 -5.36
CA THR A 42 17.22 -7.18 -5.59
C THR A 42 17.85 -6.98 -6.97
N PRO A 43 19.20 -7.13 -7.12
CA PRO A 43 19.88 -6.87 -8.39
C PRO A 43 19.32 -7.66 -9.58
N ASP A 44 18.85 -8.89 -9.33
CA ASP A 44 18.28 -9.76 -10.38
C ASP A 44 16.90 -9.30 -10.86
N LEU A 45 16.18 -8.50 -10.06
CA LEU A 45 14.83 -8.02 -10.36
C LEU A 45 14.77 -6.52 -10.67
N GLU A 46 15.76 -5.73 -10.29
CA GLU A 46 15.67 -4.26 -10.28
C GLU A 46 15.28 -3.65 -11.64
N ASP A 47 15.78 -4.25 -12.73
CA ASP A 47 15.55 -3.86 -14.12
C ASP A 47 14.44 -4.66 -14.80
N VAL A 48 13.82 -5.62 -14.11
CA VAL A 48 12.70 -6.39 -14.67
C VAL A 48 11.48 -5.46 -14.80
N PRO A 49 10.83 -5.39 -15.98
CA PRO A 49 9.69 -4.50 -16.20
C PRO A 49 8.58 -4.61 -15.15
N MET A 50 8.33 -5.84 -14.67
CA MET A 50 7.38 -6.08 -13.58
C MET A 50 7.81 -5.41 -12.27
N ALA A 51 9.07 -5.51 -11.88
CA ALA A 51 9.57 -4.87 -10.68
C ALA A 51 9.53 -3.33 -10.79
N MET A 52 9.82 -2.79 -11.98
CA MET A 52 9.68 -1.35 -12.24
C MET A 52 8.23 -0.89 -12.13
N ALA A 53 7.28 -1.64 -12.69
CA ALA A 53 5.85 -1.35 -12.59
C ALA A 53 5.35 -1.41 -11.14
N VAL A 54 5.81 -2.39 -10.36
CA VAL A 54 5.49 -2.48 -8.92
C VAL A 54 6.09 -1.29 -8.15
N LYS A 55 7.37 -0.94 -8.38
CA LYS A 55 8.01 0.24 -7.78
C LYS A 55 7.26 1.54 -8.12
N LYS A 56 6.74 1.67 -9.34
CA LYS A 56 5.92 2.80 -9.76
C LYS A 56 4.66 2.97 -8.90
N ILE A 57 4.01 1.86 -8.52
CA ILE A 57 2.87 1.87 -7.59
C ILE A 57 3.33 2.23 -6.17
N LEU A 58 4.41 1.62 -5.69
CA LEU A 58 4.91 1.84 -4.33
C LEU A 58 5.41 3.27 -4.07
N TYR A 59 5.90 3.95 -5.11
CA TYR A 59 6.44 5.31 -5.03
C TYR A 59 5.47 6.42 -5.47
N ALA A 60 4.19 6.10 -5.67
CA ALA A 60 3.17 7.08 -6.00
C ALA A 60 3.03 8.14 -4.88
N ALA A 61 3.13 9.42 -5.24
CA ALA A 61 3.15 10.52 -4.27
C ALA A 61 1.77 10.89 -3.71
N ASP A 62 0.69 10.66 -4.48
CA ASP A 62 -0.69 10.85 -4.01
C ASP A 62 -1.38 9.48 -3.88
N ALA A 63 -1.72 9.09 -2.65
CA ALA A 63 -2.43 7.85 -2.37
C ALA A 63 -3.88 7.83 -2.90
N ARG A 64 -4.45 8.99 -3.27
CA ARG A 64 -5.80 9.10 -3.85
C ARG A 64 -5.81 8.90 -5.36
N GLU A 65 -4.67 9.08 -6.03
CA GLU A 65 -4.55 8.87 -7.46
C GLU A 65 -3.89 7.51 -7.71
N SER A 66 -4.56 6.66 -8.49
CA SER A 66 -4.05 5.31 -8.73
C SER A 66 -2.93 5.34 -9.77
N ALA A 67 -1.70 5.05 -9.36
CA ALA A 67 -0.56 4.85 -10.26
C ALA A 67 -0.65 3.54 -11.10
N LEU A 68 -1.76 2.81 -11.02
CA LEU A 68 -1.94 1.53 -11.71
C LEU A 68 -1.89 1.68 -13.24
N ALA A 69 -2.47 2.75 -13.79
CA ALA A 69 -2.47 2.99 -15.23
C ALA A 69 -1.04 3.19 -15.76
N GLU A 70 -0.24 4.01 -15.08
CA GLU A 70 1.18 4.23 -15.43
C GLU A 70 2.01 2.95 -15.27
N ALA A 71 1.75 2.15 -14.23
CA ALA A 71 2.43 0.87 -14.05
C ALA A 71 2.09 -0.14 -15.16
N GLN A 72 0.84 -0.17 -15.64
CA GLN A 72 0.43 -1.00 -16.77
C GLN A 72 1.10 -0.56 -18.08
N GLU A 73 1.30 0.74 -18.26
CA GLU A 73 2.00 1.28 -19.42
C GLU A 73 3.46 0.79 -19.49
N VAL A 74 4.18 0.78 -18.36
CA VAL A 74 5.55 0.23 -18.25
C VAL A 74 5.65 -1.21 -18.76
N LEU A 75 4.64 -2.03 -18.44
CA LEU A 75 4.58 -3.43 -18.91
C LEU A 75 4.34 -3.52 -20.41
N SER A 76 3.48 -2.66 -20.96
CA SER A 76 3.13 -2.67 -22.39
C SER A 76 4.31 -2.32 -23.30
N HIS A 77 5.13 -1.32 -22.92
CA HIS A 77 6.32 -0.91 -23.68
C HIS A 77 7.41 -1.99 -23.70
N SER A 78 7.47 -2.84 -22.68
CA SER A 78 8.45 -3.93 -22.59
C SER A 78 8.10 -5.12 -23.50
N VAL A 79 6.80 -5.34 -23.76
CA VAL A 79 6.32 -6.39 -24.66
C VAL A 79 6.59 -6.04 -26.13
N ASP A 80 6.55 -4.75 -26.48
CA ASP A 80 6.74 -4.30 -27.88
C ASP A 80 8.22 -4.26 -28.28
N GLY A 81 9.13 -3.98 -27.34
CA GLY A 81 10.58 -4.00 -27.57
C GLY A 81 11.19 -5.40 -27.82
N SER A 82 10.43 -6.47 -27.56
CA SER A 82 10.88 -7.86 -27.78
C SER A 82 10.44 -8.44 -29.13
N LYS A 83 9.79 -7.63 -29.99
CA LYS A 83 9.21 -8.06 -31.27
C LYS A 83 9.97 -7.61 -32.51
N SER A 84 11.18 -7.04 -32.35
CA SER A 84 12.04 -6.63 -33.46
C SER A 84 13.33 -7.43 -33.56
#